data_AF-A0A6J0BHE3-F1
#
_entry.id   AF-A0A6J0BHE3-F1
#
_cell.length_a   1.000
_cell.length_b   1.000
_cell.length_c   1.000
_cell.angle_alpha   90.00
_cell.angle_beta   90.00
_cell.angle_gamma   90.00
#
_symmetry.space_group_name_H-M   'P 1'
#
loop_
_entity.id
_entity.type
_entity.pdbx_description
1 polymer ?
#
loop_
_entity_poly.entity_id
_entity_poly.type
_entity_poly.pdbx_seq_one_letter_code
_entity_poly.pdbx_strand_id
1 'polypeptide(L)'
;MKYLVWTAAFVLLLDLSISLDFVDIPCKDNNGCKNMIEPPSTARCDDGHCKCLTTNGVQVNCTAGMINGSTEAGQRNGQAGLIGHVCNLDKECSVSDINALCNTTNKQCACKSGFFASENNDKCLAGIGYGESGCVESVQCRALTSNTTCLEGVCKCRENYHFESKACWVNKDIGASCTATEECLNVAQAVCDHQHICSCPSDKVIHPNGTECLSKASKIEDQCVESIQCDHLGGVCLNGRCQCPEHHHHSSATNECQMIKKVNDACETDHDCSQTHHDDGKLDLKCIDKVCACVQGLHYDNDKGICVDERKSAANRLISLGIFATSLMYFGLLAAIL
;
A
#
# COMPACT_ATOMS: atom_id res chain seq x y z
N MET A 1 77.83 29.37 -9.14
CA MET A 1 78.33 30.73 -9.45
C MET A 1 77.26 31.41 -10.28
N LYS A 2 76.53 32.36 -9.67
CA LYS A 2 76.64 33.83 -9.91
C LYS A 2 76.03 34.21 -11.27
N TYR A 3 75.11 35.16 -11.47
CA TYR A 3 74.30 36.11 -10.68
C TYR A 3 73.53 36.94 -11.74
N LEU A 4 72.48 37.65 -11.31
CA LEU A 4 71.90 38.89 -11.92
C LEU A 4 70.97 38.70 -13.13
N VAL A 5 69.64 38.78 -12.96
CA VAL A 5 68.80 39.99 -12.72
C VAL A 5 68.90 40.99 -13.87
N TRP A 6 67.87 41.05 -14.71
CA TRP A 6 67.41 42.29 -15.34
C TRP A 6 65.87 42.30 -15.32
N THR A 7 65.36 43.32 -14.64
CA THR A 7 63.96 43.74 -14.53
C THR A 7 63.43 44.19 -15.88
N ALA A 8 62.26 43.69 -16.30
CA ALA A 8 61.38 44.39 -17.21
C ALA A 8 59.94 44.01 -16.90
N ALA A 9 59.24 44.92 -16.22
CA ALA A 9 57.80 44.92 -16.18
C ALA A 9 57.29 45.06 -17.62
N PHE A 10 56.61 44.05 -18.14
CA PHE A 10 55.82 44.19 -19.36
C PHE A 10 54.38 43.83 -19.07
N VAL A 11 53.56 44.83 -19.30
CA VAL A 11 52.14 44.96 -19.10
C VAL A 11 51.40 43.79 -19.75
N LEU A 12 50.50 43.18 -18.98
CA LEU A 12 49.35 42.42 -19.47
C LEU A 12 48.58 43.30 -20.47
N LEU A 13 48.75 43.04 -21.77
CA LEU A 13 47.75 43.38 -22.76
C LEU A 13 47.05 42.09 -23.15
N LEU A 14 45.82 41.98 -22.63
CA LEU A 14 44.79 41.09 -23.12
C LEU A 14 44.50 41.45 -24.58
N ASP A 15 44.95 40.64 -25.52
CA ASP A 15 44.31 40.58 -26.84
C ASP A 15 43.01 39.78 -26.69
N LEU A 16 42.01 40.41 -26.07
CA LEU A 16 40.62 40.06 -26.29
C LEU A 16 40.23 40.64 -27.65
N SER A 17 40.53 39.91 -28.72
CA SER A 17 39.82 40.08 -29.97
C SER A 17 38.38 39.60 -29.74
N ILE A 18 37.52 40.49 -29.24
CA ILE A 18 36.08 40.33 -29.29
C ILE A 18 35.72 40.37 -30.77
N SER A 19 35.44 39.22 -31.37
CA SER A 19 34.68 39.15 -32.60
C SER A 19 33.28 39.66 -32.27
N LEU A 20 33.05 40.96 -32.49
CA LEU A 20 31.70 41.50 -32.58
C LEU A 20 31.07 40.83 -33.80
N ASP A 21 30.17 39.89 -33.58
CA ASP A 21 29.40 39.23 -34.63
C ASP A 21 28.57 40.30 -35.37
N PHE A 22 29.07 40.72 -36.52
CA PHE A 22 28.30 41.53 -37.45
C PHE A 22 27.25 40.62 -38.11
N VAL A 23 25.98 40.92 -37.88
CA VAL A 23 24.88 40.21 -38.51
C VAL A 23 24.65 40.83 -39.88
N ASP A 24 25.02 40.12 -40.95
CA ASP A 24 24.66 40.51 -42.31
C ASP A 24 23.18 40.22 -42.57
N ILE A 25 22.36 41.27 -42.60
CA ILE A 25 20.92 41.18 -42.84
C ILE A 25 20.65 41.51 -44.32
N PRO A 26 20.27 40.53 -45.16
CA PRO A 26 19.96 40.80 -46.56
C PRO A 26 18.64 41.55 -46.70
N CYS A 27 18.55 42.43 -47.69
CA CYS A 27 17.36 43.22 -48.00
C CYS A 27 17.18 43.41 -49.50
N LYS A 28 15.93 43.59 -49.90
CA LYS A 28 15.56 43.92 -51.29
C LYS A 28 15.22 45.40 -51.46
N ASP A 29 14.67 46.02 -50.41
CA ASP A 29 14.35 47.44 -50.36
C ASP A 29 14.39 47.95 -48.90
N ASN A 30 14.22 49.26 -48.74
CA ASN A 30 14.26 49.92 -47.42
C ASN A 30 13.14 49.47 -46.47
N ASN A 31 12.01 48.98 -46.97
CA ASN A 31 10.91 48.52 -46.12
C ASN A 31 11.25 47.16 -45.49
N GLY A 32 12.03 46.33 -46.18
CA GLY A 32 12.60 45.09 -45.62
C GLY A 32 13.38 45.33 -44.33
N CYS A 33 14.20 46.38 -44.27
CA CYS A 33 14.96 46.72 -43.07
C CYS A 33 14.10 47.34 -41.95
N LYS A 34 13.12 48.18 -42.31
CA LYS A 34 12.25 48.87 -41.35
C LYS A 34 11.31 47.92 -40.60
N ASN A 35 10.85 46.85 -41.25
CA ASN A 35 9.96 45.87 -40.63
C ASN A 35 10.67 44.97 -39.61
N MET A 36 12.01 44.93 -39.61
CA MET A 36 12.83 44.07 -38.74
C MET A 36 13.41 44.79 -37.51
N ILE A 37 13.32 46.12 -37.47
CA ILE A 37 13.99 47.00 -36.50
C ILE A 37 12.96 48.04 -35.98
N GLU A 38 12.68 48.04 -34.68
CA GLU A 38 11.63 48.85 -34.05
C GLU A 38 11.88 50.37 -34.24
N PRO A 39 10.83 51.21 -34.35
CA PRO A 39 10.98 52.64 -34.52
C PRO A 39 11.62 53.32 -33.30
N PRO A 40 12.46 54.37 -33.49
CA PRO A 40 12.68 55.12 -34.73
C PRO A 40 13.85 54.57 -35.56
N SER A 41 13.58 53.57 -36.42
CA SER A 41 14.58 52.95 -37.27
C SER A 41 14.75 53.76 -38.56
N THR A 42 15.93 54.36 -38.72
CA THR A 42 16.37 55.01 -39.95
C THR A 42 17.11 54.04 -40.88
N ALA A 43 16.93 52.73 -40.67
CA ALA A 43 17.62 51.68 -41.40
C ALA A 43 17.31 51.71 -42.91
N ARG A 44 18.34 51.52 -43.73
CA ARG A 44 18.28 51.57 -45.19
C ARG A 44 18.92 50.33 -45.79
N CYS A 45 18.39 49.89 -46.91
CA CYS A 45 18.97 48.83 -47.72
C CYS A 45 20.04 49.44 -48.62
N ASP A 46 21.28 48.99 -48.45
CA ASP A 46 22.44 49.43 -49.21
C ASP A 46 23.23 48.20 -49.66
N ASP A 47 23.45 48.09 -50.98
CA ASP A 47 24.07 46.93 -51.63
C ASP A 47 23.49 45.57 -51.20
N GLY A 48 22.16 45.49 -51.10
CA GLY A 48 21.46 44.26 -50.71
C GLY A 48 21.55 43.91 -49.23
N HIS A 49 22.09 44.78 -48.38
CA HIS A 49 22.24 44.57 -46.93
C HIS A 49 21.72 45.76 -46.11
N CYS A 50 21.17 45.50 -44.92
CA CYS A 50 20.65 46.57 -44.06
C CYS A 50 21.78 47.33 -43.34
N LYS A 51 21.77 48.66 -43.48
CA LYS A 51 22.63 49.60 -42.76
C LYS A 51 21.80 50.46 -41.81
N CYS A 52 22.28 50.63 -40.59
CA CYS A 52 21.67 51.41 -39.53
C CYS A 52 22.42 52.75 -39.35
N LEU A 53 21.73 53.83 -38.98
CA LEU A 53 22.39 55.09 -38.64
C LEU A 53 22.66 55.17 -37.14
N THR A 54 23.88 55.51 -36.78
CA THR A 54 24.26 55.85 -35.41
C THR A 54 23.65 57.19 -34.99
N THR A 55 23.66 57.50 -33.70
CA THR A 55 23.19 58.78 -33.13
C THR A 55 23.90 60.01 -33.72
N ASN A 56 25.07 59.80 -34.34
CA ASN A 56 25.86 60.84 -35.02
C ASN A 56 25.60 60.91 -36.54
N GLY A 57 24.59 60.19 -37.06
CA GLY A 57 24.21 60.21 -38.47
C GLY A 57 25.15 59.43 -39.40
N VAL A 58 26.01 58.57 -38.87
CA VAL A 58 26.92 57.72 -39.66
C VAL A 58 26.27 56.36 -39.92
N GLN A 59 26.27 55.89 -41.17
CA GLN A 59 25.78 54.57 -41.56
C GLN A 59 26.78 53.46 -41.17
N VAL A 60 26.30 52.45 -40.47
CA VAL A 60 27.06 51.27 -40.02
C VAL A 60 26.25 50.00 -40.27
N ASN A 61 26.90 48.83 -40.20
CA ASN A 61 26.19 47.55 -40.20
C ASN A 61 25.27 47.48 -38.97
N CYS A 62 24.05 46.99 -39.16
CA CYS A 62 23.15 46.77 -38.03
C CYS A 62 23.73 45.68 -37.12
N THR A 63 23.72 45.93 -35.80
CA THR A 63 24.13 44.95 -34.80
C THR A 63 22.90 44.26 -34.23
N ALA A 64 23.10 43.07 -33.64
CA ALA A 64 22.03 42.28 -33.05
C ALA A 64 21.14 43.10 -32.09
N GLY A 65 21.73 44.05 -31.34
CA GLY A 65 21.03 44.94 -30.42
C GLY A 65 19.99 45.88 -31.04
N MET A 66 19.96 46.04 -32.37
CA MET A 66 18.99 46.89 -33.08
C MET A 66 17.87 46.10 -33.77
N ILE A 67 17.96 44.77 -33.84
CA ILE A 67 16.92 43.91 -34.43
C ILE A 67 15.83 43.69 -33.37
N ASN A 68 14.55 43.70 -33.77
CA ASN A 68 13.40 43.50 -32.88
C ASN A 68 13.65 42.40 -31.82
N GLY A 69 13.78 42.82 -30.56
CA GLY A 69 13.60 41.98 -29.38
C GLY A 69 14.81 41.65 -28.49
N SER A 70 16.02 42.16 -28.74
CA SER A 70 17.18 41.82 -27.87
C SER A 70 17.54 42.84 -26.78
N THR A 71 16.71 43.84 -26.50
CA THR A 71 16.86 44.71 -25.32
C THR A 71 15.48 45.11 -24.79
N GLU A 72 14.68 44.19 -24.24
CA GLU A 72 14.63 43.92 -22.79
C GLU A 72 14.68 42.42 -22.41
N ALA A 73 15.49 41.63 -23.12
CA ALA A 73 15.89 40.29 -22.67
C ALA A 73 17.43 40.21 -22.54
N GLY A 74 18.03 41.26 -21.99
CA GLY A 74 19.42 41.23 -21.57
C GLY A 74 19.60 40.22 -20.44
N GLN A 75 20.20 39.08 -20.77
CA GLN A 75 20.70 38.06 -19.85
C GLN A 75 19.65 37.30 -19.01
N ARG A 76 18.91 36.41 -19.66
CA ARG A 76 18.71 35.07 -19.08
C ARG A 76 19.18 34.00 -20.05
N ASN A 77 20.48 33.72 -19.94
CA ASN A 77 21.06 32.39 -20.01
C ASN A 77 20.05 31.28 -20.47
N GLY A 78 20.00 30.97 -21.77
CA GLY A 78 19.56 29.67 -22.32
C GLY A 78 18.17 29.07 -22.00
N GLN A 79 17.16 29.82 -21.56
CA GLN A 79 15.90 29.22 -21.03
C GLN A 79 14.58 29.77 -21.61
N ALA A 80 14.58 30.36 -22.81
CA ALA A 80 13.34 30.83 -23.45
C ALA A 80 12.44 29.64 -23.87
N GLY A 81 11.15 29.68 -23.51
CA GLY A 81 10.14 28.70 -23.93
C GLY A 81 10.00 27.46 -23.04
N LEU A 82 10.81 27.31 -21.99
CA LEU A 82 10.66 26.22 -21.01
C LEU A 82 9.29 26.28 -20.32
N ILE A 83 8.80 25.13 -19.87
CA ILE A 83 7.55 25.06 -19.12
C ILE A 83 7.68 25.89 -17.82
N GLY A 84 6.66 26.68 -17.53
CA GLY A 84 6.62 27.63 -16.41
C GLY A 84 7.18 29.02 -16.74
N HIS A 85 7.84 29.22 -17.87
CA HIS A 85 8.34 30.55 -18.26
C HIS A 85 7.24 31.46 -18.77
N VAL A 86 7.42 32.77 -18.57
CA VAL A 86 6.47 33.79 -19.01
C VAL A 86 6.33 33.77 -20.52
N CYS A 87 5.09 33.88 -20.99
CA CYS A 87 4.75 33.90 -22.40
C CYS A 87 3.56 34.82 -22.67
N ASN A 88 3.44 35.24 -23.93
CA ASN A 88 2.26 35.93 -24.44
C ASN A 88 1.51 35.12 -25.51
N LEU A 89 2.24 34.27 -26.24
CA LEU A 89 1.72 33.50 -27.36
C LEU A 89 2.22 32.05 -27.32
N ASP A 90 1.40 31.10 -27.79
CA ASP A 90 1.74 29.67 -27.80
C ASP A 90 3.05 29.37 -28.53
N LYS A 91 3.35 30.13 -29.58
CA LYS A 91 4.58 29.99 -30.38
C LYS A 91 5.86 30.21 -29.56
N GLU A 92 5.80 30.97 -28.47
CA GLU A 92 6.94 31.20 -27.57
C GLU A 92 7.25 29.95 -26.74
N CYS A 93 6.22 29.14 -26.48
CA CYS A 93 6.33 27.88 -25.73
C CYS A 93 6.61 26.69 -26.66
N SER A 94 6.07 26.71 -27.89
CA SER A 94 6.26 25.62 -28.87
C SER A 94 7.71 25.39 -29.30
N VAL A 95 8.63 26.29 -28.93
CA VAL A 95 10.07 26.16 -29.16
C VAL A 95 10.70 25.08 -28.28
N SER A 96 10.18 24.85 -27.07
CA SER A 96 10.65 23.77 -26.19
C SER A 96 10.04 22.42 -26.59
N ASP A 97 8.72 22.37 -26.72
CA ASP A 97 7.97 21.17 -27.09
C ASP A 97 6.71 21.55 -27.89
N ILE A 98 6.39 20.78 -28.93
CA ILE A 98 5.18 20.98 -29.74
C ILE A 98 3.88 20.84 -28.93
N ASN A 99 3.95 20.15 -27.79
CA ASN A 99 2.84 19.98 -26.86
C ASN A 99 2.79 21.06 -25.77
N ALA A 100 3.63 22.10 -25.84
CA ALA A 100 3.54 23.27 -24.99
C ALA A 100 2.64 24.36 -25.61
N LEU A 101 1.93 25.10 -24.75
CA LEU A 101 1.13 26.27 -25.10
C LEU A 101 1.30 27.38 -24.06
N CYS A 102 0.88 28.59 -24.38
CA CYS A 102 0.88 29.69 -23.43
C CYS A 102 -0.43 29.71 -22.65
N ASN A 103 -0.39 29.41 -21.36
CA ASN A 103 -1.58 29.50 -20.52
C ASN A 103 -1.96 30.97 -20.33
N THR A 104 -3.11 31.35 -20.90
CA THR A 104 -3.55 32.76 -20.94
C THR A 104 -3.91 33.34 -19.59
N THR A 105 -4.20 32.48 -18.59
CA THR A 105 -4.61 32.88 -17.24
C THR A 105 -3.42 33.31 -16.39
N ASN A 106 -2.34 32.53 -16.39
CA ASN A 106 -1.13 32.82 -15.61
C ASN A 106 0.03 33.38 -16.45
N LYS A 107 -0.14 33.51 -17.77
CA LYS A 107 0.87 33.99 -18.72
C LYS A 107 2.15 33.16 -18.67
N GLN A 108 2.03 31.85 -18.50
CA GLN A 108 3.17 30.93 -18.44
C GLN A 108 3.02 29.76 -19.41
N CYS A 109 4.14 29.28 -19.95
CA CYS A 109 4.18 28.08 -20.77
C CYS A 109 3.71 26.88 -19.95
N ALA A 110 2.82 26.09 -20.51
CA ALA A 110 2.24 24.91 -19.88
C ALA A 110 2.06 23.81 -20.92
N CYS A 111 2.03 22.56 -20.47
CA CYS A 111 1.72 21.44 -21.33
C CYS A 111 0.24 21.41 -21.70
N LYS A 112 -0.05 20.96 -22.93
CA LYS A 112 -1.39 20.65 -23.41
C LYS A 112 -2.05 19.57 -22.54
N SER A 113 -3.38 19.50 -22.59
CA SER A 113 -4.15 18.48 -21.88
C SER A 113 -3.65 17.08 -22.24
N GLY A 114 -3.48 16.23 -21.21
CA GLY A 114 -2.91 14.88 -21.34
C GLY A 114 -1.38 14.81 -21.34
N PHE A 115 -0.68 15.94 -21.26
CA PHE A 115 0.78 16.00 -21.17
C PHE A 115 1.23 16.64 -19.85
N PHE A 116 2.41 16.22 -19.38
CA PHE A 116 3.00 16.64 -18.13
C PHE A 116 4.42 17.14 -18.38
N ALA A 117 4.78 18.25 -17.73
CA ALA A 117 6.14 18.80 -17.80
C ALA A 117 7.14 17.77 -17.29
N SER A 118 8.22 17.56 -18.04
CA SER A 118 9.39 16.79 -17.58
C SER A 118 10.02 17.42 -16.34
N GLU A 119 10.82 16.66 -15.60
CA GLU A 119 11.47 17.14 -14.37
C GLU A 119 12.37 18.38 -14.59
N ASN A 120 12.97 18.49 -15.78
CA ASN A 120 13.77 19.63 -16.20
C ASN A 120 12.97 20.73 -16.95
N ASN A 121 11.65 20.58 -17.07
CA ASN A 121 10.71 21.52 -17.71
C ASN A 121 10.99 21.84 -19.18
N ASP A 122 11.74 21.00 -19.90
CA ASP A 122 12.06 21.21 -21.31
C ASP A 122 11.13 20.47 -22.29
N LYS A 123 10.34 19.51 -21.78
CA LYS A 123 9.46 18.65 -22.58
C LYS A 123 8.09 18.51 -21.95
N CYS A 124 7.14 18.18 -22.80
CA CYS A 124 5.80 17.77 -22.40
C CYS A 124 5.65 16.27 -22.70
N LEU A 125 5.73 15.47 -21.65
CA LEU A 125 5.65 14.01 -21.72
C LEU A 125 4.18 13.56 -21.68
N ALA A 126 3.81 12.64 -22.56
CA ALA A 126 2.47 12.08 -22.58
C ALA A 126 2.16 11.33 -21.27
N GLY A 127 0.96 11.54 -20.75
CA GLY A 127 0.43 10.81 -19.62
C GLY A 127 0.27 9.32 -19.92
N ILE A 128 0.61 8.47 -18.95
CA ILE A 128 0.56 7.00 -19.05
C ILE A 128 -0.39 6.47 -17.97
N GLY A 129 -1.22 5.49 -18.32
CA GLY A 129 -2.17 4.87 -17.40
C GLY A 129 -1.50 3.99 -16.34
N TYR A 130 -2.22 3.69 -15.25
CA TYR A 130 -1.71 2.76 -14.24
C TYR A 130 -1.55 1.35 -14.80
N GLY A 131 -0.44 0.69 -14.48
CA GLY A 131 -0.10 -0.65 -15.00
C GLY A 131 0.39 -0.65 -16.45
N GLU A 132 0.33 0.47 -17.16
CA GLU A 132 0.84 0.59 -18.52
C GLU A 132 2.36 0.83 -18.51
N SER A 133 3.04 0.23 -19.49
CA SER A 133 4.47 0.41 -19.71
C SER A 133 4.76 1.60 -20.62
N GLY A 134 5.95 2.19 -20.48
CA GLY A 134 6.44 3.28 -21.32
C GLY A 134 6.59 4.62 -20.61
N CYS A 135 6.39 4.66 -19.29
CA CYS A 135 6.83 5.81 -18.52
C CYS A 135 8.37 5.83 -18.44
N VAL A 136 8.93 7.02 -18.51
CA VAL A 136 10.35 7.32 -18.28
C VAL A 136 10.49 8.13 -17.00
N GLU A 137 9.55 9.05 -16.77
CA GLU A 137 9.49 9.89 -15.58
C GLU A 137 8.17 9.70 -14.83
N SER A 138 8.21 9.82 -13.51
CA SER A 138 7.04 9.68 -12.64
C SER A 138 5.94 10.70 -12.92
N VAL A 139 6.28 11.84 -13.53
CA VAL A 139 5.32 12.87 -13.92
C VAL A 139 4.28 12.38 -14.92
N GLN A 140 4.62 11.39 -15.75
CA GLN A 140 3.72 10.79 -16.75
C GLN A 140 2.60 9.97 -16.09
N CYS A 141 2.89 9.38 -14.93
CA CYS A 141 1.94 8.54 -14.19
C CYS A 141 0.88 9.35 -13.44
N ARG A 142 0.97 10.69 -13.44
CA ARG A 142 -0.02 11.59 -12.82
C ARG A 142 -1.28 11.78 -13.67
N ALA A 143 -1.32 11.21 -14.86
CA ALA A 143 -2.50 11.20 -15.74
C ALA A 143 -3.73 10.60 -15.07
N LEU A 144 -3.53 9.64 -14.17
CA LEU A 144 -4.60 8.97 -13.44
C LEU A 144 -4.91 9.65 -12.12
N THR A 145 -3.90 9.79 -11.26
CA THR A 145 -4.04 10.21 -9.86
C THR A 145 -2.70 10.69 -9.30
N SER A 146 -2.73 11.34 -8.14
CA SER A 146 -1.54 11.67 -7.37
C SER A 146 -0.93 10.42 -6.72
N ASN A 147 0.24 10.55 -6.09
CA ASN A 147 0.93 9.45 -5.40
C ASN A 147 1.30 8.24 -6.29
N THR A 148 1.50 8.48 -7.58
CA THR A 148 2.05 7.52 -8.53
C THR A 148 3.55 7.73 -8.73
N THR A 149 4.21 6.69 -9.24
CA THR A 149 5.63 6.68 -9.63
C THR A 149 5.84 5.81 -10.85
N CYS A 150 6.85 6.14 -11.65
CA CYS A 150 7.33 5.26 -12.70
C CYS A 150 8.33 4.28 -12.08
N LEU A 151 7.97 2.99 -12.02
CA LEU A 151 8.84 1.94 -11.49
C LEU A 151 9.04 0.88 -12.57
N GLU A 152 10.30 0.69 -12.98
CA GLU A 152 10.67 -0.25 -14.04
C GLU A 152 9.94 0.00 -15.36
N GLY A 153 9.72 1.28 -15.69
CA GLY A 153 9.02 1.71 -16.90
C GLY A 153 7.51 1.51 -16.85
N VAL A 154 6.93 1.14 -15.70
CA VAL A 154 5.49 0.95 -15.50
C VAL A 154 4.98 1.93 -14.44
N CYS A 155 3.83 2.54 -14.69
CA CYS A 155 3.19 3.41 -13.71
C CYS A 155 2.55 2.59 -12.57
N LYS A 156 3.03 2.82 -11.34
CA LYS A 156 2.55 2.17 -10.10
C LYS A 156 2.26 3.23 -9.03
N CYS A 157 1.64 2.82 -7.92
CA CYS A 157 1.56 3.67 -6.74
C CYS A 157 2.93 3.79 -6.07
N ARG A 158 3.17 4.92 -5.39
CA ARG A 158 4.36 5.12 -4.57
C ARG A 158 4.42 4.13 -3.41
N GLU A 159 5.58 4.01 -2.80
CA GLU A 159 5.75 3.27 -1.55
C GLU A 159 4.76 3.76 -0.49
N ASN A 160 4.20 2.83 0.29
CA ASN A 160 3.12 3.07 1.26
C ASN A 160 1.78 3.50 0.67
N TYR A 161 1.58 3.31 -0.63
CA TYR A 161 0.27 3.47 -1.28
C TYR A 161 -0.12 2.18 -2.03
N HIS A 162 -1.40 1.90 -2.08
CA HIS A 162 -1.96 0.82 -2.90
C HIS A 162 -2.99 1.39 -3.88
N PHE A 163 -3.23 0.63 -4.95
CA PHE A 163 -4.15 1.05 -6.00
C PHE A 163 -5.54 0.50 -5.71
N GLU A 164 -6.50 1.40 -5.55
CA GLU A 164 -7.90 1.04 -5.35
C GLU A 164 -8.80 2.11 -5.95
N SER A 165 -9.88 1.69 -6.62
CA SER A 165 -10.88 2.59 -7.21
C SER A 165 -10.29 3.74 -8.05
N LYS A 166 -9.29 3.42 -8.89
CA LYS A 166 -8.58 4.36 -9.80
C LYS A 166 -7.74 5.43 -9.11
N ALA A 167 -7.46 5.28 -7.81
CA ALA A 167 -6.59 6.17 -7.07
C ALA A 167 -5.51 5.38 -6.31
N CYS A 168 -4.41 6.07 -5.97
CA CYS A 168 -3.41 5.55 -5.05
C CYS A 168 -3.73 6.03 -3.64
N TRP A 169 -4.22 5.11 -2.80
CA TRP A 169 -4.59 5.37 -1.42
C TRP A 169 -3.45 5.04 -0.49
N VAL A 170 -3.27 5.85 0.55
CA VAL A 170 -2.25 5.60 1.57
C VAL A 170 -2.60 4.32 2.30
N ASN A 171 -1.60 3.48 2.59
CA ASN A 171 -1.77 2.28 3.39
C ASN A 171 -1.96 2.67 4.86
N LYS A 172 -3.06 2.22 5.46
CA LYS A 172 -3.35 2.42 6.88
C LYS A 172 -3.70 1.10 7.54
N ASP A 173 -2.87 0.74 8.52
CA ASP A 173 -3.06 -0.48 9.28
C ASP A 173 -4.25 -0.36 10.25
N ILE A 174 -4.71 -1.51 10.75
CA ILE A 174 -5.75 -1.57 11.79
C ILE A 174 -5.37 -0.69 12.99
N GLY A 175 -6.31 0.13 13.46
CA GLY A 175 -6.11 1.09 14.55
C GLY A 175 -5.66 2.48 14.09
N ALA A 176 -5.27 2.66 12.83
CA ALA A 176 -4.91 3.98 12.30
C ALA A 176 -6.15 4.82 11.98
N SER A 177 -6.05 6.15 12.12
CA SER A 177 -7.15 7.05 11.78
C SER A 177 -7.35 7.14 10.27
N CYS A 178 -8.60 7.03 9.81
CA CYS A 178 -8.99 7.02 8.41
C CYS A 178 -10.12 8.00 8.11
N THR A 179 -10.26 8.36 6.85
CA THR A 179 -11.34 9.21 6.32
C THR A 179 -12.19 8.48 5.29
N ALA A 180 -11.63 7.45 4.67
CA ALA A 180 -12.27 6.62 3.66
C ALA A 180 -11.85 5.16 3.84
N THR A 181 -12.72 4.23 3.47
CA THR A 181 -12.46 2.78 3.59
C THR A 181 -11.26 2.35 2.76
N GLU A 182 -11.08 2.97 1.60
CA GLU A 182 -9.99 2.69 0.67
C GLU A 182 -8.60 2.87 1.30
N GLU A 183 -8.45 3.74 2.32
CA GLU A 183 -7.17 3.86 3.03
C GLU A 183 -6.80 2.58 3.82
N CYS A 184 -7.80 1.80 4.24
CA CYS A 184 -7.61 0.61 5.07
C CYS A 184 -7.46 -0.67 4.24
N LEU A 185 -7.68 -0.63 2.92
CA LEU A 185 -7.77 -1.82 2.07
C LEU A 185 -6.41 -2.48 1.76
N ASN A 186 -5.30 -1.94 2.30
CA ASN A 186 -4.06 -2.72 2.40
C ASN A 186 -4.20 -3.91 3.36
N VAL A 187 -5.19 -3.87 4.27
CA VAL A 187 -5.65 -5.02 5.05
C VAL A 187 -6.95 -5.51 4.43
N ALA A 188 -6.94 -6.73 3.90
CA ALA A 188 -8.08 -7.25 3.15
C ALA A 188 -9.35 -7.30 4.02
N GLN A 189 -10.46 -6.78 3.50
CA GLN A 189 -11.77 -6.70 4.17
C GLN A 189 -11.82 -5.76 5.40
N ALA A 190 -10.79 -4.94 5.64
CA ALA A 190 -10.87 -3.87 6.62
C ALA A 190 -11.75 -2.72 6.12
N VAL A 191 -12.29 -1.95 7.05
CA VAL A 191 -13.14 -0.78 6.77
C VAL A 191 -12.68 0.42 7.57
N CYS A 192 -13.01 1.61 7.07
CA CYS A 192 -12.96 2.80 7.91
C CYS A 192 -14.26 2.87 8.72
N ASP A 193 -14.18 2.64 10.03
CA ASP A 193 -15.37 2.55 10.87
C ASP A 193 -15.95 3.91 11.26
N HIS A 194 -17.06 3.87 12.01
CA HIS A 194 -17.74 5.07 12.48
C HIS A 194 -16.93 5.92 13.47
N GLN A 195 -15.84 5.39 14.02
CA GLN A 195 -14.90 6.12 14.87
C GLN A 195 -13.75 6.72 14.07
N HIS A 196 -13.80 6.65 12.74
CA HIS A 196 -12.75 7.10 11.83
C HIS A 196 -11.42 6.38 12.07
N ILE A 197 -11.50 5.08 12.34
CA ILE A 197 -10.35 4.19 12.55
C ILE A 197 -10.48 2.98 11.62
N CYS A 198 -9.35 2.53 11.05
CA CYS A 198 -9.29 1.29 10.28
C CYS A 198 -9.54 0.11 11.22
N SER A 199 -10.59 -0.66 10.99
CA SER A 199 -10.93 -1.82 11.81
C SER A 199 -11.53 -2.94 10.98
N CYS A 200 -11.51 -4.15 11.54
CA CYS A 200 -12.28 -5.25 10.97
C CYS A 200 -13.77 -5.04 11.29
N PRO A 201 -14.68 -5.34 10.35
CA PRO A 201 -16.12 -5.40 10.62
C PRO A 201 -16.47 -6.24 11.85
N SER A 202 -17.63 -5.98 12.47
CA SER A 202 -18.01 -6.59 13.76
C SER A 202 -18.13 -8.11 13.73
N ASP A 203 -18.42 -8.70 12.56
CA ASP A 203 -18.48 -10.13 12.30
C ASP A 203 -17.11 -10.75 11.93
N LYS A 204 -16.03 -9.96 12.00
CA LYS A 204 -14.68 -10.37 11.63
C LYS A 204 -13.66 -10.08 12.73
N VAL A 205 -12.51 -10.73 12.61
CA VAL A 205 -11.34 -10.58 13.48
C VAL A 205 -10.09 -10.45 12.62
N ILE A 206 -9.10 -9.71 13.12
CA ILE A 206 -7.83 -9.54 12.41
C ILE A 206 -7.02 -10.84 12.42
N HIS A 207 -6.53 -11.27 11.26
CA HIS A 207 -5.56 -12.35 11.17
C HIS A 207 -4.28 -11.93 11.92
N PRO A 208 -3.60 -12.81 12.68
CA PRO A 208 -2.42 -12.46 13.48
C PRO A 208 -1.25 -11.81 12.72
N ASN A 209 -1.17 -12.02 11.41
CA ASN A 209 -0.17 -11.39 10.53
C ASN A 209 -0.53 -9.94 10.13
N GLY A 210 -1.73 -9.45 10.49
CA GLY A 210 -2.20 -8.10 10.19
C GLY A 210 -2.67 -7.86 8.76
N THR A 211 -2.76 -8.88 7.89
CA THR A 211 -2.98 -8.66 6.44
C THR A 211 -4.44 -8.81 6.00
N GLU A 212 -5.30 -9.43 6.80
CA GLU A 212 -6.71 -9.63 6.44
C GLU A 212 -7.64 -9.77 7.65
N CYS A 213 -8.91 -9.45 7.45
CA CYS A 213 -9.98 -9.69 8.42
C CYS A 213 -10.68 -11.03 8.12
N LEU A 214 -10.54 -11.99 9.03
CA LEU A 214 -11.16 -13.30 8.99
C LEU A 214 -12.57 -13.27 9.57
N SER A 215 -13.52 -14.00 8.98
CA SER A 215 -14.85 -14.14 9.55
C SER A 215 -14.80 -14.87 10.90
N LYS A 216 -15.49 -14.33 11.90
CA LYS A 216 -15.75 -15.03 13.15
C LYS A 216 -16.54 -16.31 12.86
N ALA A 217 -16.24 -17.37 13.60
CA ALA A 217 -17.09 -18.55 13.60
C ALA A 217 -18.46 -18.20 14.17
N SER A 218 -19.55 -18.73 13.62
CA SER A 218 -20.88 -18.49 14.20
C SER A 218 -21.20 -19.52 15.28
N LYS A 219 -20.55 -20.68 15.26
CA LYS A 219 -20.73 -21.78 16.20
C LYS A 219 -19.51 -22.68 16.32
N ILE A 220 -19.51 -23.51 17.37
CA ILE A 220 -18.60 -24.64 17.48
C ILE A 220 -18.83 -25.57 16.27
N GLU A 221 -17.76 -26.21 15.78
CA GLU A 221 -17.63 -26.97 14.53
C GLU A 221 -17.59 -26.17 13.22
N ASP A 222 -17.81 -24.86 13.26
CA ASP A 222 -17.57 -24.01 12.09
C ASP A 222 -16.09 -24.03 11.69
N GLN A 223 -15.84 -23.80 10.40
CA GLN A 223 -14.49 -23.73 9.86
C GLN A 223 -13.73 -22.54 10.42
N CYS A 224 -12.46 -22.76 10.72
CA CYS A 224 -11.53 -21.73 11.14
C CYS A 224 -10.15 -21.98 10.53
N VAL A 225 -9.38 -20.90 10.45
CA VAL A 225 -7.96 -20.88 10.10
C VAL A 225 -7.13 -20.60 11.35
N GLU A 226 -7.59 -19.63 12.14
CA GLU A 226 -6.92 -19.16 13.35
C GLU A 226 -7.86 -19.23 14.56
N SER A 227 -7.29 -19.45 15.75
CA SER A 227 -8.07 -19.57 16.99
C SER A 227 -8.86 -18.31 17.33
N ILE A 228 -8.38 -17.13 16.94
CA ILE A 228 -9.06 -15.84 17.19
C ILE A 228 -10.47 -15.78 16.60
N GLN A 229 -10.79 -16.59 15.58
CA GLN A 229 -12.13 -16.69 15.01
C GLN A 229 -13.12 -17.37 15.98
N CYS A 230 -12.61 -18.22 16.89
CA CYS A 230 -13.36 -19.03 17.85
C CYS A 230 -13.39 -18.41 19.26
N ASP A 231 -12.53 -17.44 19.58
CA ASP A 231 -12.34 -16.89 20.93
C ASP A 231 -13.65 -16.41 21.58
N HIS A 232 -14.51 -15.74 20.81
CA HIS A 232 -15.81 -15.24 21.31
C HIS A 232 -16.80 -16.35 21.67
N LEU A 233 -16.57 -17.58 21.19
CA LEU A 233 -17.30 -18.79 21.59
C LEU A 233 -16.61 -19.53 22.74
N GLY A 234 -15.49 -19.00 23.28
CA GLY A 234 -14.62 -19.73 24.20
C GLY A 234 -13.92 -20.94 23.58
N GLY A 235 -13.91 -21.03 22.25
CA GLY A 235 -13.33 -22.14 21.50
C GLY A 235 -11.91 -21.87 21.03
N VAL A 236 -11.27 -22.91 20.49
CA VAL A 236 -9.94 -22.87 19.87
C VAL A 236 -10.02 -23.51 18.49
N CYS A 237 -9.22 -23.04 17.53
CA CYS A 237 -9.20 -23.66 16.20
C CYS A 237 -8.34 -24.93 16.22
N LEU A 238 -8.97 -26.09 16.09
CA LEU A 238 -8.29 -27.39 16.06
C LEU A 238 -8.72 -28.14 14.80
N ASN A 239 -7.73 -28.60 14.02
CA ASN A 239 -7.95 -29.31 12.75
C ASN A 239 -8.89 -28.56 11.78
N GLY A 240 -8.81 -27.23 11.76
CA GLY A 240 -9.59 -26.36 10.87
C GLY A 240 -11.05 -26.18 11.31
N ARG A 241 -11.42 -26.54 12.54
CA ARG A 241 -12.74 -26.29 13.12
C ARG A 241 -12.64 -25.71 14.52
N CYS A 242 -13.59 -24.85 14.89
CA CYS A 242 -13.70 -24.37 16.26
C CYS A 242 -14.14 -25.52 17.17
N GLN A 243 -13.34 -25.83 18.19
CA GLN A 243 -13.62 -26.86 19.16
C GLN A 243 -13.45 -26.32 20.57
N CYS A 244 -14.08 -26.97 21.54
CA CYS A 244 -13.89 -26.60 22.93
C CYS A 244 -12.52 -27.07 23.43
N PRO A 245 -11.76 -26.19 24.13
CA PRO A 245 -10.50 -26.57 24.73
C PRO A 245 -10.72 -27.61 25.84
N GLU A 246 -9.63 -28.17 26.36
CA GLU A 246 -9.70 -29.12 27.47
C GLU A 246 -10.51 -28.56 28.65
N HIS A 247 -11.23 -29.45 29.33
CA HIS A 247 -12.13 -29.12 30.45
C HIS A 247 -13.29 -28.18 30.10
N HIS A 248 -13.62 -28.02 28.81
CA HIS A 248 -14.82 -27.33 28.36
C HIS A 248 -15.71 -28.27 27.51
N HIS A 249 -17.02 -28.04 27.54
CA HIS A 249 -17.99 -28.72 26.69
C HIS A 249 -18.77 -27.70 25.86
N HIS A 250 -19.29 -28.12 24.72
CA HIS A 250 -20.17 -27.29 23.91
C HIS A 250 -21.57 -27.23 24.54
N SER A 251 -22.00 -26.03 24.90
CA SER A 251 -23.34 -25.79 25.40
C SER A 251 -24.28 -25.55 24.22
N SER A 252 -25.24 -26.45 23.99
CA SER A 252 -26.22 -26.28 22.91
C SER A 252 -27.18 -25.10 23.12
N ALA A 253 -27.28 -24.57 24.36
CA ALA A 253 -28.15 -23.45 24.69
C ALA A 253 -27.54 -22.10 24.30
N THR A 254 -26.26 -21.90 24.58
CA THR A 254 -25.53 -20.65 24.24
C THR A 254 -24.71 -20.78 22.96
N ASN A 255 -24.46 -22.01 22.51
CA ASN A 255 -23.59 -22.34 21.40
C ASN A 255 -22.11 -21.94 21.62
N GLU A 256 -21.69 -21.91 22.88
CA GLU A 256 -20.35 -21.56 23.34
C GLU A 256 -19.73 -22.70 24.15
N CYS A 257 -18.43 -22.64 24.36
CA CYS A 257 -17.69 -23.54 25.22
C CYS A 257 -17.80 -23.10 26.67
N GLN A 258 -18.30 -24.00 27.51
CA GLN A 258 -18.46 -23.78 28.94
C GLN A 258 -17.61 -24.76 29.73
N MET A 259 -17.06 -24.32 30.86
CA MET A 259 -16.30 -25.19 31.76
C MET A 259 -17.13 -26.41 32.16
N ILE A 260 -16.49 -27.58 32.14
CA ILE A 260 -17.06 -28.83 32.63
C ILE A 260 -17.16 -28.76 34.16
N LYS A 261 -18.38 -28.87 34.70
CA LYS A 261 -18.61 -29.01 36.14
C LYS A 261 -18.66 -30.49 36.54
N LYS A 262 -17.92 -30.83 37.60
CA LYS A 262 -17.76 -32.19 38.13
C LYS A 262 -18.83 -32.51 39.17
N VAL A 263 -18.86 -33.75 39.66
CA VAL A 263 -19.69 -34.12 40.83
C VAL A 263 -19.50 -33.12 41.96
N ASN A 264 -20.61 -32.73 42.60
CA ASN A 264 -20.70 -31.78 43.71
C ASN A 264 -20.48 -30.30 43.33
N ASP A 265 -20.17 -29.98 42.08
CA ASP A 265 -20.10 -28.59 41.63
C ASP A 265 -21.51 -27.99 41.50
N ALA A 266 -21.63 -26.69 41.76
CA ALA A 266 -22.88 -25.96 41.64
C ALA A 266 -23.28 -25.80 40.16
N CYS A 267 -24.50 -26.16 39.80
CA CYS A 267 -25.01 -26.13 38.43
C CYS A 267 -26.33 -25.39 38.32
N GLU A 268 -26.62 -24.89 37.12
CA GLU A 268 -27.92 -24.32 36.77
C GLU A 268 -28.75 -25.27 35.93
N THR A 269 -28.12 -25.98 35.00
CA THR A 269 -28.76 -26.89 34.05
C THR A 269 -28.02 -28.23 33.97
N ASP A 270 -28.69 -29.27 33.45
CA ASP A 270 -28.09 -30.60 33.21
C ASP A 270 -26.85 -30.53 32.29
N HIS A 271 -26.77 -29.53 31.40
CA HIS A 271 -25.65 -29.37 30.47
C HIS A 271 -24.35 -28.94 31.16
N ASP A 272 -24.44 -28.18 32.26
CA ASP A 272 -23.27 -27.74 33.03
C ASP A 272 -22.43 -28.93 33.52
N CYS A 273 -23.09 -30.06 33.76
CA CYS A 273 -22.50 -31.21 34.42
C CYS A 273 -21.99 -32.22 33.40
N SER A 274 -20.69 -32.48 33.40
CA SER A 274 -20.11 -33.54 32.57
C SER A 274 -18.92 -34.21 33.25
N GLN A 275 -18.71 -35.48 32.89
CA GLN A 275 -17.63 -36.30 33.39
C GLN A 275 -16.60 -36.48 32.27
N THR A 276 -15.31 -36.50 32.60
CA THR A 276 -14.23 -36.41 31.61
C THR A 276 -14.05 -37.62 30.68
N HIS A 277 -14.79 -38.72 30.82
CA HIS A 277 -14.56 -39.92 30.00
C HIS A 277 -15.78 -40.84 29.86
N HIS A 278 -16.82 -40.44 29.11
CA HIS A 278 -17.78 -41.40 28.55
C HIS A 278 -18.23 -41.03 27.13
N ASP A 279 -17.78 -41.83 26.17
CA ASP A 279 -17.86 -41.63 24.71
C ASP A 279 -19.21 -42.11 24.10
N ASP A 280 -20.27 -42.20 24.90
CA ASP A 280 -21.57 -42.75 24.47
C ASP A 280 -22.69 -41.69 24.40
N GLY A 281 -22.36 -40.40 24.50
CA GLY A 281 -23.34 -39.30 24.43
C GLY A 281 -24.41 -39.35 25.55
N LYS A 282 -24.18 -40.15 26.60
CA LYS A 282 -25.07 -40.31 27.75
C LYS A 282 -24.49 -39.51 28.92
N LEU A 283 -25.28 -38.59 29.45
CA LEU A 283 -24.90 -37.80 30.62
C LEU A 283 -24.85 -38.70 31.87
N ASP A 284 -23.66 -38.90 32.43
CA ASP A 284 -23.47 -39.59 33.72
C ASP A 284 -23.83 -38.70 34.91
N LEU A 285 -23.93 -37.39 34.66
CA LEU A 285 -24.25 -36.36 35.63
C LEU A 285 -25.47 -35.56 35.20
N LYS A 286 -26.28 -35.13 36.16
CA LYS A 286 -27.37 -34.18 35.99
C LYS A 286 -27.36 -33.13 37.07
N CYS A 287 -27.99 -32.00 36.80
CA CYS A 287 -28.14 -30.95 37.78
C CYS A 287 -29.33 -31.23 38.69
N ILE A 288 -29.06 -31.81 39.85
CA ILE A 288 -30.07 -32.17 40.85
C ILE A 288 -29.89 -31.26 42.05
N ASP A 289 -30.94 -30.53 42.42
CA ASP A 289 -30.91 -29.57 43.53
C ASP A 289 -29.75 -28.55 43.45
N LYS A 290 -29.49 -28.04 42.22
CA LYS A 290 -28.40 -27.10 41.91
C LYS A 290 -26.99 -27.65 42.10
N VAL A 291 -26.83 -28.98 42.15
CA VAL A 291 -25.54 -29.64 42.26
C VAL A 291 -25.43 -30.75 41.21
N CYS A 292 -24.25 -30.88 40.59
CA CYS A 292 -23.99 -31.98 39.66
C CYS A 292 -23.95 -33.31 40.41
N ALA A 293 -24.92 -34.17 40.15
CA ALA A 293 -25.11 -35.45 40.82
C ALA A 293 -25.26 -36.60 39.82
N CYS A 294 -24.84 -37.80 40.23
CA CYS A 294 -24.89 -38.98 39.36
C CYS A 294 -26.32 -39.30 38.92
N VAL A 295 -26.50 -39.63 37.64
CA VAL A 295 -27.80 -40.10 37.14
C VAL A 295 -28.20 -41.43 37.76
N GLN A 296 -29.51 -41.70 37.77
CA GLN A 296 -30.07 -42.88 38.39
C GLN A 296 -29.47 -44.18 37.81
N GLY A 297 -28.89 -45.00 38.69
CA GLY A 297 -28.23 -46.26 38.32
C GLY A 297 -26.70 -46.20 38.32
N LEU A 298 -26.11 -45.01 38.49
CA LEU A 298 -24.67 -44.84 38.76
C LEU A 298 -24.45 -44.49 40.23
N HIS A 299 -23.30 -44.90 40.77
CA HIS A 299 -22.87 -44.51 42.12
C HIS A 299 -21.62 -43.64 42.04
N TYR A 300 -21.46 -42.75 43.02
CA TYR A 300 -20.26 -41.92 43.13
C TYR A 300 -19.13 -42.72 43.77
N ASP A 301 -18.03 -42.89 43.05
CA ASP A 301 -16.78 -43.48 43.52
C ASP A 301 -15.90 -42.36 44.10
N ASN A 302 -15.79 -42.30 45.43
CA ASN A 302 -15.03 -41.27 46.14
C ASN A 302 -13.53 -41.30 45.82
N ASP A 303 -12.97 -42.47 45.50
CA ASP A 303 -11.55 -42.62 45.22
C ASP A 303 -11.19 -42.07 43.83
N LYS A 304 -12.12 -42.23 42.87
CA LYS A 304 -11.92 -41.78 41.49
C LYS A 304 -12.58 -40.43 41.17
N GLY A 305 -13.47 -39.95 42.03
CA GLY A 305 -14.19 -38.68 41.83
C GLY A 305 -15.14 -38.71 40.63
N ILE A 306 -15.73 -39.87 40.32
CA ILE A 306 -16.56 -40.07 39.13
C ILE A 306 -17.80 -40.93 39.43
N CYS A 307 -18.82 -40.83 38.57
CA CYS A 307 -19.97 -41.73 38.56
C CYS A 307 -19.62 -43.01 37.79
N VAL A 308 -19.94 -44.17 38.38
CA VAL A 308 -19.60 -45.50 37.84
C VAL A 308 -20.78 -46.46 37.88
N ASP A 309 -20.88 -47.32 36.86
CA ASP A 309 -21.88 -48.41 36.78
C ASP A 309 -21.31 -49.70 37.37
N GLU A 310 -21.94 -50.23 38.41
CA GLU A 310 -21.53 -51.50 39.04
C GLU A 310 -21.64 -52.70 38.06
N ARG A 311 -22.58 -52.65 37.09
CA ARG A 311 -22.84 -53.78 36.18
C ARG A 311 -21.69 -54.02 35.20
N LYS A 312 -21.00 -52.96 34.76
CA LYS A 312 -19.80 -53.07 33.91
C LYS A 312 -18.57 -53.51 34.72
N SER A 313 -18.51 -53.16 36.00
CA SER A 313 -17.40 -53.55 36.90
C SER A 313 -17.43 -55.04 37.28
N ALA A 314 -18.63 -55.61 37.43
CA ALA A 314 -18.81 -57.05 37.72
C ALA A 314 -18.45 -57.96 36.53
N ALA A 315 -18.68 -57.52 35.28
CA ALA A 315 -18.32 -58.28 34.08
C ALA A 315 -16.81 -58.56 34.00
N ASN A 316 -15.97 -57.58 34.33
CA ASN A 316 -14.51 -57.76 34.40
C ASN A 316 -14.06 -58.67 35.55
N ARG A 317 -14.80 -58.71 36.67
CA ARG A 317 -14.52 -59.63 37.79
C ARG A 317 -14.94 -61.07 37.48
N LEU A 318 -16.00 -61.27 36.70
CA LEU A 318 -16.44 -62.61 36.28
C LEU A 318 -15.49 -63.22 35.23
N ILE A 319 -14.89 -62.41 34.36
CA ILE A 319 -13.90 -62.88 33.39
C ILE A 319 -12.61 -63.35 34.10
N SER A 320 -12.14 -62.66 35.15
CA SER A 320 -10.94 -63.11 35.87
C SER A 320 -11.18 -64.41 36.65
N LEU A 321 -12.35 -64.59 37.26
CA LEU A 321 -12.70 -65.83 37.96
C LEU A 321 -12.90 -67.03 37.02
N GLY A 322 -13.41 -66.81 35.80
CA GLY A 322 -13.56 -67.86 34.78
C GLY A 322 -12.22 -68.38 34.23
N ILE A 323 -11.21 -67.51 34.11
CA ILE A 323 -9.85 -67.89 33.69
C ILE A 323 -9.13 -68.71 34.78
N PHE A 324 -9.33 -68.38 36.05
CA PHE A 324 -8.79 -69.17 37.16
C PHE A 324 -9.43 -70.55 37.27
N ALA A 325 -10.74 -70.66 37.08
CA ALA A 325 -11.45 -71.94 37.15
C ALA A 325 -11.06 -72.91 36.01
N THR A 326 -10.88 -72.40 34.79
CA THR A 326 -10.45 -73.21 33.64
C THR A 326 -9.00 -73.66 33.74
N SER A 327 -8.12 -72.81 34.30
CA SER A 327 -6.73 -73.18 34.58
C SER A 327 -6.61 -74.28 35.64
N LEU A 328 -7.39 -74.21 36.72
CA LEU A 328 -7.42 -75.26 37.76
C LEU A 328 -7.97 -76.60 37.24
N MET A 329 -8.97 -76.59 36.36
CA MET A 329 -9.45 -77.81 35.71
C MET A 329 -8.41 -78.41 34.75
N TYR A 330 -7.65 -77.58 34.03
CA TYR A 330 -6.59 -78.04 33.13
C TYR A 330 -5.42 -78.68 33.89
N PHE A 331 -4.99 -78.07 35.01
CA PHE A 331 -3.96 -78.66 35.88
C PHE A 331 -4.45 -79.93 36.62
N GLY A 332 -5.73 -80.01 36.97
CA GLY A 332 -6.33 -81.21 37.56
C GLY A 332 -6.40 -82.40 36.59
N LEU A 333 -6.69 -82.16 35.30
CA LEU A 333 -6.68 -83.22 34.29
C LEU A 333 -5.26 -83.73 33.97
N LEU A 334 -4.25 -82.86 33.97
CA LEU A 334 -2.85 -83.25 33.76
C LEU A 334 -2.28 -84.11 34.90
N ALA A 335 -2.73 -83.89 36.15
CA ALA A 335 -2.32 -84.69 37.30
C ALA A 335 -2.96 -86.10 37.35
N ALA A 336 -4.03 -86.34 36.59
CA ALA A 336 -4.70 -87.64 36.51
C ALA A 336 -4.15 -88.54 35.38
N ILE A 337 -3.22 -88.04 34.56
CA ILE A 337 -2.65 -88.74 33.39
C ILE A 337 -1.16 -89.12 33.62
N LEU A 338 -0.61 -88.86 34.82
CA LEU A 338 0.74 -89.26 35.24
C LEU A 338 0.72 -90.37 36.28
#